data_AF-A0A0S8EKQ2-F1
#
_entry.id   AF-A0A0S8EKQ2-F1
#
_cell.length_a   1.000
_cell.length_b   1.000
_cell.length_c   1.000
_cell.angle_alpha   90.00
_cell.angle_beta   90.00
_cell.angle_gamma   90.00
#
_symmetry.space_group_name_H-M   'P 1'
#
loop_
_entity.id
_entity.type
_entity.pdbx_description
1 polymer ?
#
loop_
_entity_poly.entity_id
_entity_poly.type
_entity_poly.pdbx_seq_one_letter_code
_entity_poly.pdbx_strand_id
1 'polypeptide(L)'
;MPLFVVNEERESGGEALVVELSAIPEYVERFGDAFPEDPRVTLDNVAAAIAAYERTFISNRSTYDGYAEGRYGLMKEEQIEGMFRFAEMGCGGCHVPPLFESETFANRNVPDVEGVVDHGLEERTERTEDRGKFRTPTLRNLASTEPYFHNGSEKLMSGAIRHELEQSGLPFTEDDVELILRFIDKTLRDESKSAVRPLEVPSGLPLPIDPAGATPEGG
;
A
#
# COMPACT_ATOMS: atom_id res chain seq x y z
N MET A 1 -3.36 -10.22 0.58
CA MET A 1 -4.73 -10.59 0.16
C MET A 1 -5.60 -10.56 1.42
N PRO A 2 -6.70 -9.79 1.47
CA PRO A 2 -7.51 -9.69 2.68
C PRO A 2 -8.09 -11.06 3.05
N LEU A 3 -8.19 -11.35 4.35
CA LEU A 3 -8.83 -12.57 4.87
C LEU A 3 -10.33 -12.68 4.52
N PHE A 4 -10.93 -11.59 4.03
CA PHE A 4 -12.37 -11.42 3.84
C PHE A 4 -12.77 -11.03 2.41
N VAL A 5 -12.11 -11.56 1.37
CA VAL A 5 -12.72 -11.50 0.03
C VAL A 5 -13.78 -12.59 -0.04
N VAL A 6 -15.04 -12.18 0.06
CA VAL A 6 -16.23 -12.99 -0.24
C VAL A 6 -16.27 -13.22 -1.76
N ASN A 7 -15.46 -14.17 -2.23
CA ASN A 7 -15.88 -14.99 -3.35
C ASN A 7 -16.83 -16.04 -2.77
N GLU A 8 -17.96 -16.30 -3.45
CA GLU A 8 -19.04 -17.21 -3.06
C GLU A 8 -18.61 -18.67 -2.77
N GLU A 9 -17.31 -18.99 -2.85
CA GLU A 9 -16.71 -20.28 -2.49
C GLU A 9 -15.94 -20.30 -1.14
N ARG A 10 -15.88 -19.19 -0.38
CA ARG A 10 -15.02 -19.05 0.82
C ARG A 10 -15.73 -18.85 2.16
N GLU A 11 -17.03 -19.10 2.29
CA GLU A 11 -17.67 -19.14 3.62
C GLU A 11 -17.01 -20.15 4.58
N SER A 12 -16.33 -21.17 4.05
CA SER A 12 -15.56 -22.17 4.82
C SER A 12 -14.16 -21.75 5.26
N GLY A 13 -13.61 -20.64 4.74
CA GLY A 13 -12.20 -20.28 4.94
C GLY A 13 -11.86 -19.75 6.33
N GLY A 14 -12.76 -18.99 6.95
CA GLY A 14 -12.55 -18.41 8.28
C GLY A 14 -12.58 -19.47 9.39
N GLU A 15 -13.52 -20.39 9.33
CA GLU A 15 -13.62 -21.49 10.30
C GLU A 15 -12.47 -22.50 10.13
N ALA A 16 -12.13 -22.86 8.89
CA ALA A 16 -10.98 -23.73 8.62
C ALA A 16 -9.67 -23.11 9.14
N LEU A 17 -9.45 -21.81 8.92
CA LEU A 17 -8.28 -21.09 9.44
C LEU A 17 -8.20 -21.15 10.97
N VAL A 18 -9.33 -20.91 11.65
CA VAL A 18 -9.38 -20.98 13.12
C VAL A 18 -9.05 -22.39 13.61
N VAL A 19 -9.56 -23.44 12.95
CA VAL A 19 -9.24 -24.84 13.27
C VAL A 19 -7.74 -25.12 13.10
N GLU A 20 -7.15 -24.69 11.98
CA GLU A 20 -5.72 -24.88 11.70
C GLU A 20 -4.83 -24.17 12.73
N LEU A 21 -5.13 -22.90 13.03
CA LEU A 21 -4.35 -22.12 14.00
C LEU A 21 -4.51 -22.66 15.43
N SER A 22 -5.71 -23.12 15.79
CA SER A 22 -5.98 -23.73 17.11
C SER A 22 -5.27 -25.07 17.30
N ALA A 23 -4.92 -25.77 16.22
CA ALA A 23 -4.18 -27.02 16.27
C ALA A 23 -2.67 -26.85 16.55
N ILE A 24 -2.16 -25.61 16.55
CA ILE A 24 -0.76 -25.29 16.79
C ILE A 24 -0.62 -24.78 18.24
N PRO A 25 -0.03 -25.58 19.17
CA PRO A 25 0.03 -25.22 20.59
C PRO A 25 0.68 -23.86 20.86
N GLU A 26 1.71 -23.51 20.09
CA GLU A 26 2.39 -22.22 20.21
C GLU A 26 1.48 -21.03 19.87
N TYR A 27 0.59 -21.16 18.88
CA TYR A 27 -0.37 -20.09 18.61
C TYR A 27 -1.39 -19.97 19.74
N VAL A 28 -1.91 -21.08 20.27
CA VAL A 28 -2.83 -21.03 21.42
C VAL A 28 -2.21 -20.31 22.62
N GLU A 29 -0.93 -20.57 22.91
CA GLU A 29 -0.17 -19.85 23.96
C GLU A 29 -0.05 -18.35 23.64
N ARG A 30 0.42 -18.00 22.43
CA ARG A 30 0.58 -16.60 22.01
C ARG A 30 -0.72 -15.80 21.97
N PHE A 31 -1.84 -16.44 21.59
CA PHE A 31 -3.17 -15.83 21.67
C PHE A 31 -3.61 -15.63 23.12
N GLY A 32 -3.28 -16.58 24.02
CA GLY A 32 -3.49 -16.43 25.46
C GLY A 32 -2.76 -15.23 26.05
N ASP A 33 -1.52 -15.01 25.65
CA ASP A 33 -0.71 -13.87 26.09
C ASP A 33 -1.22 -12.53 25.52
N ALA A 34 -1.60 -12.50 24.24
CA ALA A 34 -2.03 -11.28 23.55
C ALA A 34 -3.47 -10.85 23.91
N PHE A 35 -4.34 -11.79 24.26
CA PHE A 35 -5.76 -11.56 24.52
C PHE A 35 -6.20 -12.18 25.86
N PRO A 36 -5.74 -11.64 27.02
CA PRO A 36 -6.00 -12.26 28.32
C PRO A 36 -7.49 -12.37 28.70
N GLU A 37 -8.34 -11.48 28.16
CA GLU A 37 -9.79 -11.47 28.40
C GLU A 37 -10.56 -12.48 27.52
N ASP A 38 -10.00 -12.84 26.36
CA ASP A 38 -10.52 -13.91 25.49
C ASP A 38 -9.36 -14.64 24.79
N PRO A 39 -8.74 -15.62 25.47
CA PRO A 39 -7.50 -16.25 25.01
C PRO A 39 -7.70 -17.22 23.83
N ARG A 40 -8.93 -17.37 23.34
CA ARG A 40 -9.25 -18.28 22.25
C ARG A 40 -8.70 -17.76 20.93
N VAL A 41 -8.29 -18.68 20.07
CA VAL A 41 -8.06 -18.37 18.65
C VAL A 41 -9.44 -18.18 18.00
N THR A 42 -9.84 -16.93 17.78
CA THR A 42 -11.09 -16.56 17.10
C THR A 42 -10.76 -15.73 15.87
N LEU A 43 -11.68 -15.67 14.91
CA LEU A 43 -11.47 -14.87 13.71
C LEU A 43 -11.29 -13.38 14.04
N ASP A 44 -12.00 -12.88 15.06
CA ASP A 44 -11.87 -11.51 15.57
C ASP A 44 -10.49 -11.26 16.17
N ASN A 45 -9.98 -12.18 17.00
CA ASN A 45 -8.64 -12.05 17.58
C ASN A 45 -7.55 -12.16 16.50
N VAL A 46 -7.73 -13.02 15.49
CA VAL A 46 -6.82 -13.12 14.34
C VAL A 46 -6.78 -11.80 13.58
N ALA A 47 -7.95 -11.23 13.25
CA ALA A 47 -8.05 -9.94 12.58
C ALA A 47 -7.45 -8.80 13.43
N ALA A 48 -7.69 -8.80 14.74
CA ALA A 48 -7.14 -7.82 15.67
C ALA A 48 -5.60 -7.91 15.77
N ALA A 49 -5.04 -9.13 15.81
CA ALA A 49 -3.60 -9.36 15.85
C ALA A 49 -2.92 -8.88 14.56
N ILE A 50 -3.49 -9.20 13.39
CA ILE A 50 -2.99 -8.72 12.09
C ILE A 50 -3.07 -7.19 12.03
N ALA A 51 -4.21 -6.60 12.39
CA ALA A 51 -4.37 -5.16 12.39
C ALA A 51 -3.40 -4.46 13.36
N ALA A 52 -3.09 -5.08 14.51
CA ALA A 52 -2.08 -4.58 15.44
C ALA A 52 -0.67 -4.62 14.85
N TYR A 53 -0.33 -5.70 14.16
CA TYR A 53 0.93 -5.82 13.43
C TYR A 53 1.03 -4.81 12.29
N GLU A 54 -0.02 -4.64 11.47
CA GLU A 54 -0.06 -3.66 10.37
C GLU A 54 0.14 -2.22 10.86
N ARG A 55 -0.37 -1.87 12.05
CA ARG A 55 -0.13 -0.55 12.68
C ARG A 55 1.33 -0.30 13.08
N THR A 56 2.19 -1.32 13.06
CA THR A 56 3.63 -1.14 13.30
C THR A 56 4.38 -0.65 12.05
N PHE A 57 3.82 -0.85 10.85
CA PHE A 57 4.36 -0.37 9.58
C PHE A 57 4.10 1.12 9.39
N ILE A 58 4.84 1.93 10.12
CA ILE A 58 4.75 3.39 10.04
C ILE A 58 5.89 3.90 9.17
N SER A 59 5.55 4.46 8.00
CA SER A 59 6.48 5.27 7.19
C SER A 59 6.36 6.73 7.64
N ASN A 60 7.31 7.20 8.44
CA ASN A 60 7.34 8.56 8.97
C ASN A 60 8.76 9.13 9.22
N ARG A 61 9.78 8.51 8.62
CA ARG A 61 11.18 8.92 8.69
C ARG A 61 11.83 9.02 7.32
N SER A 62 11.04 9.28 6.28
CA SER A 62 11.57 9.53 4.94
C SER A 62 12.36 10.84 4.90
N THR A 63 13.08 11.11 3.81
CA THR A 63 13.80 12.39 3.68
C THR A 63 12.83 13.58 3.58
N TYR A 64 11.63 13.38 3.01
CA TYR A 64 10.54 14.35 3.06
C TYR A 64 10.11 14.66 4.49
N ASP A 65 9.97 13.65 5.36
CA ASP A 65 9.56 13.85 6.75
C ASP A 65 10.54 14.76 7.49
N GLY A 66 11.84 14.50 7.34
CA GLY A 66 12.85 15.35 7.94
C GLY A 66 12.92 16.75 7.32
N TYR A 67 12.70 16.88 6.01
CA TYR A 67 12.59 18.18 5.36
C TYR A 67 11.40 19.00 5.91
N ALA A 68 10.24 18.36 6.08
CA ALA A 68 9.04 18.98 6.64
C ALA A 68 9.23 19.42 8.12
N GLU A 69 10.10 18.72 8.86
CA GLU A 69 10.53 19.10 10.22
C GLU A 69 11.60 20.21 10.26
N GLY A 70 12.01 20.76 9.12
CA GLY A 70 12.99 21.85 9.02
C GLY A 70 14.44 21.41 8.81
N ARG A 71 14.70 20.10 8.62
CA ARG A 71 16.02 19.60 8.23
C ARG A 71 16.20 19.69 6.71
N TYR A 72 16.20 20.92 6.19
CA TYR A 72 16.15 21.17 4.74
C TYR A 72 17.29 20.54 3.93
N GLY A 73 18.45 20.31 4.56
CA GLY A 73 19.59 19.63 3.91
C GLY A 73 19.39 18.14 3.60
N LEU A 74 18.26 17.54 3.97
CA LEU A 74 17.94 16.14 3.65
C LEU A 74 17.41 15.94 2.23
N MET A 75 16.87 17.00 1.60
CA MET A 75 16.44 16.97 0.21
C MET A 75 17.39 17.79 -0.65
N LYS A 76 17.67 17.27 -1.84
CA LYS A 76 18.42 17.97 -2.89
C LYS A 76 17.51 18.97 -3.62
N GLU A 77 18.12 19.92 -4.31
CA GLU A 77 17.39 20.98 -5.03
C GLU A 77 16.38 20.39 -6.04
N GLU A 78 16.76 19.37 -6.79
CA GLU A 78 15.88 18.75 -7.79
C GLU A 78 14.72 17.98 -7.14
N GLN A 79 14.89 17.49 -5.91
CA GLN A 79 13.82 16.83 -5.16
C GLN A 79 12.82 17.84 -4.61
N ILE A 80 13.32 19.01 -4.19
CA ILE A 80 12.49 20.15 -3.76
C ILE A 80 11.73 20.71 -4.97
N GLU A 81 12.39 20.87 -6.12
CA GLU A 81 11.74 21.27 -7.36
C GLU A 81 10.66 20.25 -7.76
N GLY A 82 10.94 18.95 -7.69
CA GLY A 82 9.96 17.90 -7.92
C GLY A 82 8.75 17.96 -6.98
N MET A 83 8.96 18.28 -5.70
CA MET A 83 7.87 18.50 -4.74
C MET A 83 7.01 19.71 -5.13
N PHE A 84 7.62 20.80 -5.60
CA PHE A 84 6.87 21.97 -6.07
C PHE A 84 6.12 21.66 -7.36
N ARG A 85 6.74 20.98 -8.34
CA ARG A 85 6.06 20.52 -9.56
C ARG A 85 4.88 19.61 -9.25
N PHE A 86 5.04 18.68 -8.32
CA PHE A 86 3.95 17.83 -7.83
C PHE A 86 2.75 18.64 -7.31
N ALA A 87 3.01 19.72 -6.56
CA ALA A 87 1.95 20.61 -6.08
C ALA A 87 1.33 21.45 -7.20
N GLU A 88 2.16 22.03 -8.08
CA GLU A 88 1.73 22.87 -9.21
C GLU A 88 0.87 22.11 -10.23
N MET A 89 1.17 20.82 -10.45
CA MET A 89 0.39 19.93 -11.31
C MET A 89 -0.89 19.42 -10.65
N GLY A 90 -1.19 19.84 -9.42
CA GLY A 90 -2.42 19.52 -8.71
C GLY A 90 -2.44 18.16 -8.01
N CYS A 91 -1.34 17.40 -8.03
CA CYS A 91 -1.27 16.07 -7.42
C CYS A 91 -1.57 16.12 -5.90
N GLY A 92 -1.13 17.20 -5.24
CA GLY A 92 -1.39 17.45 -3.82
C GLY A 92 -2.86 17.69 -3.45
N GLY A 93 -3.75 17.85 -4.42
CA GLY A 93 -5.19 17.94 -4.17
C GLY A 93 -5.82 16.60 -3.75
N CYS A 94 -5.27 15.49 -4.23
CA CYS A 94 -5.73 14.13 -3.85
C CYS A 94 -4.72 13.41 -2.95
N HIS A 95 -3.42 13.59 -3.20
CA HIS A 95 -2.35 12.94 -2.44
C HIS A 95 -1.82 13.88 -1.35
N VAL A 96 -2.56 13.95 -0.24
CA VAL A 96 -2.35 14.98 0.78
C VAL A 96 -1.33 14.50 1.83
N PRO A 97 -0.29 15.30 2.15
CA PRO A 97 0.64 14.99 3.25
C PRO A 97 -0.10 14.87 4.61
N PRO A 98 0.42 14.10 5.57
CA PRO A 98 1.72 13.45 5.55
C PRO A 98 1.72 12.09 4.84
N LEU A 99 0.57 11.41 4.70
CA LEU A 99 0.53 10.07 4.10
C LEU A 99 0.47 10.10 2.56
N PHE A 100 0.30 11.26 1.94
CA PHE A 100 0.13 11.38 0.49
C PHE A 100 -1.04 10.53 -0.03
N GLU A 101 -2.12 10.48 0.73
CA GLU A 101 -3.39 9.81 0.42
C GLU A 101 -4.56 10.73 0.76
N SER A 102 -5.78 10.32 0.44
CA SER A 102 -6.99 10.93 0.98
C SER A 102 -8.16 9.95 0.92
N GLU A 103 -9.26 10.30 1.58
CA GLU A 103 -10.55 9.60 1.44
C GLU A 103 -11.32 10.02 0.16
N THR A 104 -10.61 10.58 -0.82
CA THR A 104 -11.17 10.94 -2.12
C THR A 104 -11.27 9.70 -2.99
N PHE A 105 -12.39 9.58 -3.71
CA PHE A 105 -12.62 8.54 -4.70
C PHE A 105 -12.72 9.19 -6.07
N ALA A 106 -11.87 8.76 -7.01
CA ALA A 106 -11.81 9.34 -8.34
C ALA A 106 -11.69 8.25 -9.41
N ASN A 107 -12.32 8.49 -10.55
CA ASN A 107 -12.03 7.75 -11.77
C ASN A 107 -10.90 8.46 -12.50
N ARG A 108 -9.78 7.77 -12.70
CA ARG A 108 -8.56 8.29 -13.33
C ARG A 108 -8.40 7.81 -14.78
N ASN A 109 -9.44 7.25 -15.38
CA ASN A 109 -9.44 6.73 -16.75
C ASN A 109 -8.33 5.70 -17.00
N VAL A 110 -7.97 4.91 -15.99
CA VAL A 110 -7.04 3.79 -16.15
C VAL A 110 -7.71 2.76 -17.07
N PRO A 111 -7.05 2.31 -18.15
CA PRO A 111 -7.65 1.34 -19.07
C PRO A 111 -8.01 0.02 -18.38
N ASP A 112 -9.14 -0.55 -18.79
CA ASP A 112 -9.57 -1.87 -18.32
C ASP A 112 -8.62 -2.96 -18.80
N VAL A 113 -8.45 -4.00 -17.98
CA VAL A 113 -7.73 -5.22 -18.34
C VAL A 113 -8.73 -6.22 -18.92
N GLU A 114 -8.41 -6.80 -20.08
CA GLU A 114 -9.30 -7.74 -20.76
C GLU A 114 -9.70 -8.90 -19.84
N GLY A 115 -11.01 -9.16 -19.75
CA GLY A 115 -11.57 -10.22 -18.91
C GLY A 115 -11.69 -9.88 -17.42
N VAL A 116 -11.27 -8.68 -16.99
CA VAL A 116 -11.47 -8.19 -15.62
C VAL A 116 -12.58 -7.13 -15.63
N VAL A 117 -13.59 -7.33 -14.79
CA VAL A 117 -14.63 -6.34 -14.55
C VAL A 117 -14.47 -5.86 -13.11
N ASP A 118 -14.14 -4.58 -12.95
CA ASP A 118 -14.02 -3.91 -11.66
C ASP A 118 -14.83 -2.61 -11.74
N HIS A 119 -15.93 -2.52 -10.99
CA HIS A 119 -16.77 -1.32 -10.98
C HIS A 119 -16.32 -0.30 -9.91
N GLY A 120 -15.25 -0.59 -9.16
CA GLY A 120 -14.71 0.27 -8.13
C GLY A 120 -15.72 0.53 -7.01
N LEU A 121 -15.83 1.79 -6.59
CA LEU A 121 -16.70 2.20 -5.49
C LEU A 121 -18.18 1.80 -5.66
N GLU A 122 -18.67 1.70 -6.91
CA GLU A 122 -20.04 1.28 -7.19
C GLU A 122 -20.39 -0.09 -6.59
N GLU A 123 -19.45 -1.04 -6.53
CA GLU A 123 -19.72 -2.38 -5.98
C GLU A 123 -20.13 -2.34 -4.51
N ARG A 124 -19.76 -1.27 -3.81
CA ARG A 124 -20.13 -1.02 -2.42
C ARG A 124 -21.33 -0.09 -2.28
N THR A 125 -21.44 0.93 -3.13
CA THR A 125 -22.47 1.97 -2.97
C THR A 125 -23.75 1.66 -3.73
N GLU A 126 -23.70 0.74 -4.71
CA GLU A 126 -24.77 0.44 -5.66
C GLU A 126 -25.20 1.65 -6.51
N ARG A 127 -24.36 2.69 -6.59
CA ARG A 127 -24.64 3.91 -7.35
C ARG A 127 -23.82 3.97 -8.62
N THR A 128 -24.49 4.11 -9.77
CA THR A 128 -23.84 4.16 -11.08
C THR A 128 -22.93 5.38 -11.24
N GLU A 129 -23.19 6.49 -10.54
CA GLU A 129 -22.28 7.64 -10.53
C GLU A 129 -20.94 7.39 -9.84
N ASP A 130 -20.78 6.28 -9.10
CA ASP A 130 -19.54 5.88 -8.44
C ASP A 130 -18.72 4.86 -9.24
N ARG A 131 -19.21 4.47 -10.41
CA ARG A 131 -18.56 3.50 -11.31
C ARG A 131 -17.13 3.93 -11.66
N GLY A 132 -16.19 3.00 -11.47
CA GLY A 132 -14.77 3.18 -11.80
C GLY A 132 -14.04 4.18 -10.90
N LYS A 133 -14.64 4.61 -9.79
CA LYS A 133 -13.94 5.44 -8.81
C LYS A 133 -13.18 4.56 -7.83
N PHE A 134 -11.92 4.89 -7.60
CA PHE A 134 -11.05 4.21 -6.64
C PHE A 134 -10.55 5.20 -5.59
N ARG A 135 -10.30 4.71 -4.37
CA ARG A 135 -9.71 5.51 -3.29
C ARG A 135 -8.32 5.97 -3.71
N THR A 136 -7.98 7.21 -3.43
CA THR A 136 -6.62 7.72 -3.63
C THR A 136 -5.64 6.98 -2.69
N PRO A 137 -4.67 6.20 -3.21
CA PRO A 137 -3.73 5.47 -2.38
C PRO A 137 -2.64 6.38 -1.81
N THR A 138 -1.91 5.90 -0.80
CA THR A 138 -0.67 6.53 -0.35
C THR A 138 0.42 6.43 -1.42
N LEU A 139 1.22 7.50 -1.56
CA LEU A 139 2.45 7.49 -2.36
C LEU A 139 3.69 7.11 -1.54
N ARG A 140 3.55 6.84 -0.23
CA ARG A 140 4.66 6.39 0.61
C ARG A 140 5.10 4.99 0.19
N ASN A 141 6.41 4.79 0.09
CA ASN A 141 7.03 3.52 -0.30
C ASN A 141 6.57 2.97 -1.66
N LEU A 142 6.00 3.80 -2.54
CA LEU A 142 5.44 3.39 -3.82
C LEU A 142 6.47 2.77 -4.77
N ALA A 143 7.75 3.14 -4.65
CA ALA A 143 8.82 2.69 -5.53
C ALA A 143 9.07 1.17 -5.53
N SER A 144 8.57 0.44 -4.54
CA SER A 144 8.76 -1.00 -4.41
C SER A 144 7.46 -1.79 -4.55
N THR A 145 6.42 -1.18 -5.13
CA THR A 145 5.09 -1.78 -5.27
C THR A 145 4.63 -1.86 -6.71
N GLU A 146 5.55 -1.95 -7.67
CA GLU A 146 5.18 -2.19 -9.07
C GLU A 146 4.47 -3.56 -9.23
N PRO A 147 3.54 -3.70 -10.19
CA PRO A 147 3.01 -2.66 -11.08
C PRO A 147 1.97 -1.72 -10.41
N TYR A 148 1.70 -0.59 -11.05
CA TYR A 148 0.87 0.52 -10.55
C TYR A 148 -0.59 0.47 -11.04
N PHE A 149 -1.42 1.31 -10.42
CA PHE A 149 -2.88 1.37 -10.53
C PHE A 149 -3.61 0.17 -9.91
N HIS A 150 -4.93 0.29 -9.76
CA HIS A 150 -5.79 -0.71 -9.13
C HIS A 150 -5.75 -2.08 -9.82
N ASN A 151 -5.42 -2.09 -11.12
CA ASN A 151 -5.39 -3.30 -11.95
C ASN A 151 -3.96 -3.73 -12.36
N GLY A 152 -2.91 -3.05 -11.87
CA GLY A 152 -1.52 -3.39 -12.18
C GLY A 152 -1.13 -3.25 -13.65
N SER A 153 -1.83 -2.41 -14.42
CA SER A 153 -1.63 -2.28 -15.87
C SER A 153 -0.36 -1.53 -16.26
N GLU A 154 0.16 -0.67 -15.39
CA GLU A 154 1.36 0.14 -15.65
C GLU A 154 2.56 -0.38 -14.86
N LYS A 155 3.68 -0.64 -15.52
CA LYS A 155 4.88 -1.23 -14.89
C LYS A 155 5.86 -0.17 -14.40
N LEU A 156 5.86 1.02 -15.00
CA LEU A 156 6.84 2.05 -14.74
C LEU A 156 6.20 3.22 -14.01
N MET A 157 6.84 3.68 -12.93
CA MET A 157 6.34 4.83 -12.16
C MET A 157 6.27 6.09 -13.03
N SER A 158 7.22 6.26 -13.95
CA SER A 158 7.18 7.35 -14.93
C SER A 158 5.98 7.26 -15.88
N GLY A 159 5.54 6.05 -16.24
CA GLY A 159 4.31 5.82 -17.00
C GLY A 159 3.08 6.21 -16.19
N ALA A 160 3.03 5.82 -14.91
CA ALA A 160 1.93 6.18 -14.02
C ALA A 160 1.84 7.69 -13.78
N ILE A 161 2.98 8.36 -13.58
CA ILE A 161 3.05 9.83 -13.45
C ILE A 161 2.58 10.49 -14.74
N ARG A 162 3.03 10.03 -15.92
CA ARG A 162 2.61 10.59 -17.20
C ARG A 162 1.09 10.49 -17.38
N HIS A 163 0.52 9.31 -17.10
CA HIS A 163 -0.93 9.10 -17.15
C HIS A 163 -1.68 10.08 -16.25
N GLU A 164 -1.23 10.28 -15.00
CA GLU A 164 -1.85 11.23 -14.07
C GLU A 164 -1.72 12.69 -14.51
N LEU A 165 -0.58 13.07 -15.12
CA LEU A 165 -0.38 14.40 -15.68
C LEU A 165 -1.29 14.64 -16.89
N GLU A 166 -1.51 13.64 -17.76
CA GLU A 166 -2.50 13.70 -18.84
C GLU A 166 -3.92 13.95 -18.31
N GLN A 167 -4.27 13.33 -17.17
CA GLN A 167 -5.55 13.56 -16.51
C GLN A 167 -5.70 14.96 -15.89
N SER A 168 -4.60 15.68 -15.63
CA SER A 168 -4.65 17.04 -15.07
C SER A 168 -5.13 18.08 -16.09
N GLY A 169 -4.98 17.79 -17.39
CA GLY A 169 -5.25 18.74 -18.48
C GLY A 169 -4.29 19.93 -18.54
N LEU A 170 -3.26 19.97 -17.69
CA LEU A 170 -2.23 21.00 -17.68
C LEU A 170 -1.10 20.62 -18.64
N PRO A 171 -0.47 21.59 -19.32
CA PRO A 171 0.72 21.33 -20.11
C PRO A 171 1.87 20.86 -19.20
N PHE A 172 2.57 19.82 -19.62
CA PHE A 172 3.73 19.28 -18.91
C PHE A 172 4.81 18.83 -19.90
N THR A 173 6.02 18.65 -19.40
CA THR A 173 7.19 18.16 -20.11
C THR A 173 7.69 16.84 -19.51
N GLU A 174 8.57 16.14 -20.21
CA GLU A 174 9.23 14.95 -19.65
C GLU A 174 10.16 15.30 -18.47
N ASP A 175 10.66 16.53 -18.41
CA ASP A 175 11.43 17.01 -17.24
C ASP A 175 10.53 17.11 -16.00
N ASP A 176 9.26 17.50 -16.16
CA ASP A 176 8.29 17.51 -15.05
C ASP A 176 8.01 16.09 -14.53
N VAL A 177 7.89 15.12 -15.45
CA VAL A 177 7.73 13.69 -15.09
C VAL A 177 8.92 13.23 -14.26
N GLU A 178 10.15 13.52 -14.70
CA GLU A 178 11.38 13.12 -14.01
C GLU A 178 11.54 13.80 -12.64
N LEU A 179 11.20 15.10 -12.54
CA LEU A 179 11.23 15.83 -11.27
C LEU A 179 10.24 15.25 -10.26
N ILE A 180 9.00 15.00 -10.67
CA ILE A 180 7.98 14.38 -9.82
C ILE A 180 8.37 12.95 -9.43
N LEU A 181 8.91 12.18 -10.37
CA LEU A 181 9.43 10.83 -10.12
C LEU A 181 10.51 10.86 -9.02
N ARG A 182 11.48 11.78 -9.13
CA ARG A 182 12.55 11.94 -8.13
C ARG A 182 12.00 12.30 -6.76
N PHE A 183 11.01 13.18 -6.70
CA PHE A 183 10.34 13.52 -5.45
C PHE A 183 9.70 12.28 -4.83
N ILE A 184 8.85 11.54 -5.56
CA ILE A 184 8.14 10.38 -5.04
C ILE A 184 9.12 9.26 -4.63
N ASP A 185 9.96 8.81 -5.56
CA ASP A 185 10.85 7.66 -5.37
C ASP A 185 11.93 7.91 -4.31
N LYS A 186 12.55 9.10 -4.29
CA LYS A 186 13.69 9.37 -3.42
C LYS A 186 13.33 9.99 -2.09
N THR A 187 12.13 10.54 -1.94
CA THR A 187 11.78 11.30 -0.73
C THR A 187 10.63 10.74 0.08
N LEU A 188 9.79 9.90 -0.50
CA LEU A 188 8.65 9.28 0.19
C LEU A 188 8.93 7.83 0.61
N ARG A 189 10.17 7.38 0.49
CA ARG A 189 10.64 6.06 0.93
C ARG A 189 11.15 6.11 2.37
N ASP A 190 10.66 5.20 3.20
CA ASP A 190 11.11 4.96 4.57
C ASP A 190 11.30 3.46 4.79
N GLU A 191 12.55 3.05 4.94
CA GLU A 191 12.95 1.65 5.17
C GLU A 191 13.25 1.37 6.65
N SER A 192 13.15 2.38 7.52
CA SER A 192 13.60 2.28 8.91
C SER A 192 12.74 1.35 9.78
N LYS A 193 11.55 0.98 9.29
CA LYS A 193 10.60 0.06 9.94
C LYS A 193 10.10 -1.03 9.00
N SER A 194 10.93 -1.43 8.04
CA SER A 194 10.63 -2.59 7.19
C SER A 194 10.40 -3.84 8.05
N ALA A 195 9.47 -4.70 7.60
CA ALA A 195 9.16 -5.95 8.29
C ALA A 195 10.41 -6.81 8.41
N VAL A 196 10.76 -7.22 9.62
CA VAL A 196 11.72 -8.32 9.78
C VAL A 196 10.97 -9.60 9.43
N ARG A 197 11.36 -10.21 8.33
CA ARG A 197 10.81 -11.51 7.93
C ARG A 197 11.28 -12.57 8.93
N PRO A 198 10.37 -13.33 9.56
CA PRO A 198 10.79 -14.44 10.40
C PRO A 198 11.50 -15.49 9.55
N LEU A 199 12.45 -16.25 10.12
CA LEU A 199 13.15 -17.31 9.40
C LEU A 199 12.30 -18.59 9.25
N GLU A 200 11.40 -18.80 10.21
CA GLU A 200 10.47 -19.93 10.26
C GLU A 200 9.16 -19.46 10.92
N VAL A 201 8.07 -20.20 10.71
CA VAL A 201 6.79 -19.98 11.40
C VAL A 201 6.43 -21.22 12.23
N PRO A 202 5.72 -21.06 13.36
CA PRO A 202 5.31 -22.17 14.22
C PRO A 202 4.52 -23.29 13.52
N SER A 203 3.86 -22.97 12.41
CA SER A 203 3.14 -23.94 11.59
C SER A 203 4.05 -24.87 10.78
N GLY A 204 5.35 -24.58 10.68
CA GLY A 204 6.29 -25.27 9.80
C GLY A 204 6.04 -25.02 8.30
N LEU A 205 5.10 -24.14 7.96
CA LEU A 205 4.82 -23.78 6.57
C LEU A 205 5.97 -22.98 5.96
N PRO A 206 6.26 -23.16 4.66
CA PRO A 206 7.25 -22.36 3.98
C PRO A 206 6.82 -20.89 3.96
N LEU A 207 7.79 -19.99 4.15
CA LEU A 207 7.55 -18.56 4.02
C LEU A 207 7.37 -18.19 2.53
N PRO A 208 6.41 -17.32 2.17
CA PRO A 208 6.20 -16.90 0.78
C PRO A 208 7.48 -16.33 0.15
N ILE A 209 7.95 -16.88 -0.96
CA ILE A 209 9.15 -16.38 -1.67
C ILE A 209 8.79 -15.05 -2.33
N ASP A 210 9.67 -14.04 -2.26
CA ASP A 210 9.44 -12.78 -2.98
C ASP A 210 9.33 -13.05 -4.49
N PRO A 211 8.38 -12.42 -5.19
CA PRO A 211 8.39 -12.44 -6.64
C PRO A 211 9.64 -11.67 -7.13
N ALA A 212 10.63 -12.45 -7.59
CA ALA A 212 11.89 -12.04 -8.22
C ALA A 212 12.91 -11.26 -7.34
N GLY A 213 13.82 -12.01 -6.71
CA GLY A 213 15.24 -11.62 -6.68
C GLY A 213 15.76 -10.81 -5.48
N ALA A 214 14.96 -10.54 -4.46
CA ALA A 214 15.49 -10.00 -3.19
C ALA A 214 16.22 -11.12 -2.44
N THR A 215 17.55 -11.17 -2.57
CA THR A 215 18.37 -11.92 -1.61
C THR A 215 18.25 -11.20 -0.26
N PRO A 216 18.05 -11.92 0.86
CA PRO A 216 18.17 -11.29 2.16
C PRO A 216 19.64 -10.93 2.35
N GLU A 217 19.96 -9.64 2.42
CA GLU A 217 21.25 -9.21 2.95
C GLU A 217 21.30 -9.67 4.42
N GLY A 218 22.07 -10.73 4.64
CA GLY A 218 22.26 -11.35 5.94
C GLY A 218 23.03 -10.42 6.89
N GLY A 219 22.56 -10.39 8.15
CA GLY A 219 23.36 -9.99 9.30
C GLY A 219 24.23 -11.14 9.81
#